data_AF-A0A1M7YYW5-F1
#
_entry.id   AF-A0A1M7YYW5-F1
#
_cell.length_a   1.000
_cell.length_b   1.000
_cell.length_c   1.000
_cell.angle_alpha   90.00
_cell.angle_beta   90.00
_cell.angle_gamma   90.00
#
_symmetry.space_group_name_H-M   'P 1'
#
loop_
_entity.id
_entity.type
_entity.pdbx_description
1 polymer ?
#
loop_
_entity_poly.entity_id
_entity_poly.type
_entity_poly.pdbx_seq_one_letter_code
_entity_poly.pdbx_strand_id
1 'polypeptide(L)' 'MATEKDLHQLMTSRPKVWSPAELCEALNVHIVELVRLVAKARKKGVRIRVEQGEHTANTSKILLDEVGLPA' A
#
# COMPACT_ATOMS: atom_id res chain seq x y z
N MET A 1 9.77 6.22 12.11
CA MET A 1 8.42 5.64 12.00
C MET A 1 7.91 6.00 10.62
N ALA A 2 7.68 5.03 9.74
CA ALA A 2 7.09 5.31 8.43
C ALA A 2 5.66 5.85 8.62
N THR A 3 5.30 6.90 7.90
CA THR A 3 3.97 7.50 7.97
C THR A 3 3.13 7.09 6.77
N GLU A 4 1.83 7.39 6.81
CA GLU A 4 0.94 7.14 5.66
C GLU A 4 1.37 7.94 4.42
N LYS A 5 2.04 9.08 4.63
CA LYS A 5 2.60 9.92 3.57
C LYS A 5 3.81 9.24 2.93
N ASP A 6 4.67 8.58 3.72
CA ASP A 6 5.78 7.79 3.19
C ASP A 6 5.27 6.63 2.34
N LEU A 7 4.23 5.91 2.80
CA LEU A 7 3.58 4.85 2.02
C LEU A 7 3.01 5.41 0.70
N HIS A 8 2.26 6.51 0.76
CA HIS A 8 1.69 7.13 -0.44
C HIS A 8 2.78 7.63 -1.40
N GLN A 9 3.80 8.31 -0.90
CA GLN A 9 4.91 8.83 -1.69
C GLN A 9 5.71 7.70 -2.34
N LEU A 10 5.97 6.61 -1.62
CA LEU A 10 6.65 5.42 -2.16
C LEU A 10 5.84 4.80 -3.29
N MET A 11 4.54 4.60 -3.09
CA MET A 11 3.65 4.00 -4.08
C MET A 11 3.40 4.91 -5.30
N THR A 12 3.40 6.23 -5.10
CA THR A 12 3.27 7.23 -6.19
C THR A 12 4.58 7.37 -6.97
N SER A 13 5.74 7.36 -6.29
CA SER A 13 7.05 7.45 -6.95
C SER A 13 7.37 6.20 -7.77
N ARG A 14 6.76 5.06 -7.42
CA ARG A 14 6.93 3.78 -8.09
C ARG A 14 5.57 3.11 -8.25
N PRO A 15 4.81 3.49 -9.29
CA PRO A 15 3.52 2.88 -9.60
C PRO A 15 3.76 1.45 -10.12
N LYS A 16 3.81 0.52 -9.19
CA LYS A 16 3.87 -0.92 -9.45
C LYS A 16 2.90 -1.65 -8.52
N VAL A 17 2.65 -2.90 -8.84
CA VAL A 17 2.04 -3.81 -7.88
C VAL A 17 3.08 -4.14 -6.82
N TRP A 18 2.74 -3.89 -5.57
CA TRP A 18 3.58 -4.16 -4.42
C TRP A 18 3.08 -5.38 -3.66
N SER A 19 3.99 -6.23 -3.22
CA SER A 19 3.68 -7.24 -2.22
C SER A 19 3.72 -6.64 -0.81
N PRO A 20 2.94 -7.14 0.17
CA PRO A 20 3.01 -6.67 1.55
C PRO A 20 4.41 -6.78 2.13
N ALA A 21 5.14 -7.85 1.80
CA ALA A 21 6.52 -8.03 2.20
C ALA A 21 7.43 -6.93 1.62
N GLU A 22 7.32 -6.63 0.32
CA GLU A 22 8.10 -5.56 -0.31
C GLU A 22 7.81 -4.18 0.30
N LEU A 23 6.55 -3.89 0.64
CA LEU A 23 6.20 -2.63 1.31
C LEU A 23 6.72 -2.60 2.75
N CYS A 24 6.68 -3.72 3.46
CA CYS A 24 7.27 -3.83 4.79
C CYS A 24 8.78 -3.59 4.75
N GLU A 25 9.49 -4.18 3.79
CA GLU A 25 10.93 -3.96 3.63
C GLU A 25 11.26 -2.54 3.18
N ALA A 26 10.52 -2.01 2.19
CA ALA A 26 10.76 -0.67 1.67
C ALA A 26 10.49 0.44 2.70
N LEU A 27 9.50 0.25 3.57
CA LEU A 27 9.18 1.20 4.64
C LEU A 27 9.87 0.84 5.97
N ASN A 28 10.58 -0.29 6.01
CA ASN A 28 11.17 -0.87 7.22
C ASN A 28 10.16 -0.95 8.39
N VAL A 29 8.98 -1.50 8.12
CA VAL A 29 7.89 -1.68 9.09
C VAL A 29 7.42 -3.12 9.15
N HIS A 30 6.84 -3.51 10.27
CA HIS A 30 6.15 -4.80 10.38
C HIS A 30 4.82 -4.81 9.63
N ILE A 31 4.39 -5.99 9.20
CA ILE A 31 3.12 -6.21 8.49
C ILE A 31 1.90 -5.64 9.21
N VAL A 32 1.87 -5.69 10.54
CA VAL A 32 0.79 -5.11 11.36
C VAL A 32 0.75 -3.59 11.23
N GLU A 33 1.91 -2.93 11.22
CA GLU A 33 2.01 -1.49 11.00
C GLU A 33 1.65 -1.12 9.57
N LEU A 34 2.07 -1.92 8.57
CA LEU A 34 1.65 -1.73 7.19
C LEU A 34 0.13 -1.76 7.02
N VAL A 35 -0.55 -2.74 7.63
CA VAL A 35 -2.03 -2.83 7.60
C VAL A 35 -2.67 -1.58 8.22
N ARG A 36 -2.12 -1.09 9.34
CA ARG A 36 -2.59 0.15 9.99
C ARG A 36 -2.35 1.38 9.10
N LEU A 37 -1.19 1.47 8.44
CA LEU A 37 -0.85 2.55 7.52
C LEU A 37 -1.77 2.56 6.30
N VAL A 38 -2.01 1.40 5.69
CA VAL A 38 -2.95 1.25 4.58
C VAL A 38 -4.36 1.66 5.02
N ALA A 39 -4.82 1.22 6.19
CA ALA A 39 -6.13 1.61 6.72
C ALA A 39 -6.23 3.13 6.97
N LYS A 40 -5.18 3.76 7.50
CA LYS A 40 -5.11 5.22 7.69
C LYS A 40 -5.11 5.97 6.35
N ALA A 41 -4.32 5.53 5.39
CA ALA A 41 -4.28 6.10 4.05
C ALA A 41 -5.66 6.02 3.37
N ARG A 42 -6.35 4.88 3.46
CA ARG A 42 -7.73 4.72 2.97
C ARG A 42 -8.70 5.69 3.66
N LYS A 43 -8.59 5.87 4.98
CA LYS A 43 -9.39 6.87 5.72
C LYS A 43 -9.12 8.31 5.27
N LYS A 44 -7.92 8.61 4.80
CA LYS A 44 -7.56 9.93 4.23
C LYS A 44 -7.99 10.11 2.77
N GLY A 45 -8.63 9.12 2.16
CA GLY A 45 -9.08 9.18 0.77
C GLY A 45 -8.09 8.59 -0.24
N VAL A 46 -6.97 8.00 0.21
CA VAL A 46 -6.05 7.29 -0.68
C VAL A 46 -6.70 5.99 -1.13
N ARG A 47 -6.90 5.83 -2.45
CA ARG A 47 -7.46 4.61 -3.02
C ARG A 47 -6.38 3.54 -3.15
N ILE A 48 -6.18 2.78 -2.08
CA ILE A 48 -5.33 1.60 -2.08
C ILE A 48 -6.21 0.38 -2.39
N ARG A 49 -5.87 -0.35 -3.45
CA ARG A 49 -6.53 -1.59 -3.82
C ARG A 49 -5.66 -2.75 -3.38
N VAL A 50 -6.26 -3.65 -2.60
CA VAL A 50 -5.63 -4.88 -2.14
C VAL A 50 -6.35 -6.02 -2.83
N GLU A 51 -5.66 -6.68 -3.77
CA GLU A 51 -6.16 -7.90 -4.39
C GLU A 51 -5.61 -9.10 -3.63
N GLN A 52 -6.52 -9.85 -3.01
CA GLN A 52 -6.25 -11.17 -2.48
C GLN A 52 -6.68 -12.17 -3.54
N GLY A 53 -5.73 -12.73 -4.28
CA GLY A 53 -6.03 -13.76 -5.25
C GLY A 53 -6.31 -15.08 -4.53
N GLU A 54 -7.53 -15.59 -4.64
CA GLU A 54 -7.94 -16.94 -4.20
C GLU A 54 -7.13 -18.06 -4.90
N HIS A 55 -6.40 -17.71 -5.96
CA HIS A 55 -5.55 -18.59 -6.77
C HIS A 55 -4.05 -18.24 -6.76
N THR A 56 -3.63 -17.20 -6.04
CA THR A 56 -2.21 -16.84 -5.94
C THR A 56 -1.68 -17.28 -4.60
N ALA A 57 -1.08 -18.47 -4.56
CA ALA A 57 -0.37 -19.05 -3.44
C ALA A 57 0.30 -18.01 -2.50
N ASN A 58 -0.45 -17.53 -1.51
CA ASN A 58 0.00 -16.72 -0.38
C ASN A 58 0.56 -15.30 -0.63
N THR A 59 0.42 -14.70 -1.82
CA THR A 59 0.95 -13.33 -2.07
C THR A 59 -0.18 -12.34 -2.32
N SER A 60 -0.61 -11.65 -1.26
CA SER A 60 -1.51 -10.49 -1.41
C SER A 60 -0.83 -9.43 -2.29
N LYS A 61 -1.58 -8.75 -3.15
CA LYS A 61 -1.06 -7.67 -4.02
C LYS A 61 -1.67 -6.34 -3.59
N ILE A 62 -0.85 -5.31 -3.47
CA ILE A 62 -1.22 -3.97 -3.04
C ILE A 62 -0.84 -3.02 -4.16
N LEU A 63 -1.80 -2.28 -4.69
CA LEU A 63 -1.57 -1.28 -5.73
C LEU A 63 -2.26 0.04 -5.36
N LEU A 64 -1.64 1.13 -5.79
CA LEU A 64 -2.23 2.46 -5.69
C LEU A 64 -3.13 2.64 -6.91
N ASP A 65 -4.43 2.80 -6.66
CA ASP A 65 -5.40 3.11 -7.70
C ASP A 65 -5.37 4.64 -7.88
N GLU A 66 -4.56 5.13 -8.83
CA GLU A 66 -4.27 6.57 -9.05
C GLU A 66 -5.48 7.42 -9.50
N VAL A 67 -6.73 6.96 -9.32
CA VAL A 67 -7.91 7.79 -9.55
C VAL A 67 -8.24 8.59 -8.30
N GLY A 68 -7.37 9.55 -7.99
CA GLY A 68 -7.50 10.45 -6.85
C GLY A 68 -6.70 11.73 -6.99
N LEU A 69 -6.48 12.24 -8.20
CA LEU A 69 -6.13 13.65 -8.39
C LEU A 69 -7.41 14.48 -8.17
N PRO A 70 -7.47 15.37 -7.16
CA PRO A 70 -8.37 16.50 -7.27
C PRO A 70 -7.85 17.39 -8.41
N ALA A 71 -8.72 17.62 -9.40
CA ALA A 71 -8.53 18.69 -10.38
C ALA A 71 -8.59 20.07 -9.72
#